data_AF-A0A965YR83-F1
#
_entry.id   AF-A0A965YR83-F1
#
_cell.length_a   1.000
_cell.length_b   1.000
_cell.length_c   1.000
_cell.angle_alpha   90.00
_cell.angle_beta   90.00
_cell.angle_gamma   90.00
#
_symmetry.space_group_name_H-M   'P 1'
#
loop_
_entity.id
_entity.type
_entity.pdbx_description
1 polymer ?
#
loop_
_entity_poly.entity_id
_entity_poly.type
_entity_poly.pdbx_seq_one_letter_code
_entity_poly.pdbx_strand_id
1 'polypeptide(L)'
;MERDRENVKEKVDIEKLRQTVFDIIWDRADIDAGIQEAIAVVGETLHISRVYIFENNEENTHSNNTFEWCGEGIEPQIDSLQNMSFGVCL
;
A
#
# COMPACT_ATOMS: atom_id res chain seq x y z
N MET A 1 -20.06 32.64 17.72
CA MET A 1 -19.05 31.71 18.26
C MET A 1 -18.99 30.52 17.33
N GLU A 2 -18.22 30.64 16.25
CA GLU A 2 -18.01 29.59 15.25
C GLU A 2 -16.63 29.84 14.62
N ARG A 3 -15.55 29.59 15.38
CA ARG A 3 -14.19 29.84 14.85
C ARG A 3 -13.12 28.83 15.23
N ASP A 4 -13.50 27.67 15.76
CA ASP A 4 -12.52 26.69 16.30
C ASP A 4 -12.65 25.28 15.70
N ARG A 5 -13.24 25.11 14.51
CA ARG A 5 -13.43 23.76 13.91
C ARG A 5 -12.44 23.37 12.80
N GLU A 6 -11.47 24.19 12.45
CA GLU A 6 -10.68 23.96 11.22
C GLU A 6 -9.17 23.78 11.39
N ASN A 7 -8.63 23.67 12.61
CA ASN A 7 -7.19 23.52 12.82
C ASN A 7 -6.84 22.46 13.88
N VAL A 8 -6.82 21.19 13.50
CA VAL A 8 -5.77 20.18 13.83
C VAL A 8 -5.90 19.02 12.81
N LYS A 9 -5.59 19.24 11.53
CA LYS A 9 -5.12 18.11 10.70
C LYS A 9 -3.61 18.25 10.66
N GLU A 10 -2.96 17.51 11.56
CA GLU A 10 -1.52 17.28 11.47
C GLU A 10 -1.24 16.79 10.05
N LYS A 11 -0.53 17.61 9.27
CA LYS A 11 -0.22 17.25 7.89
C LYS A 11 0.79 16.13 7.94
N VAL A 12 0.46 14.99 7.34
CA VAL A 12 1.42 13.90 7.15
C VAL A 12 2.66 14.46 6.45
N ASP A 13 3.83 14.23 7.04
CA ASP A 13 5.11 14.54 6.42
C ASP A 13 5.45 13.45 5.39
N ILE A 14 5.01 13.69 4.16
CA ILE A 14 5.21 12.77 3.03
C ILE A 14 6.69 12.55 2.72
N GLU A 15 7.55 13.55 2.95
CA GLU A 15 8.99 13.43 2.68
C GLU A 15 9.64 12.46 3.67
N LYS A 16 9.27 12.58 4.95
CA LYS A 16 9.70 11.62 5.98
C LYS A 16 9.16 10.22 5.72
N LEU A 17 7.89 10.10 5.32
CA LEU A 17 7.30 8.80 4.97
C LEU A 17 8.06 8.14 3.81
N ARG A 18 8.38 8.91 2.76
CA ARG A 18 9.17 8.41 1.63
C ARG A 18 10.51 7.86 2.09
N GLN A 19 11.24 8.62 2.90
CA GLN A 19 12.55 8.16 3.40
C GLN A 19 12.42 6.89 4.24
N THR A 20 11.43 6.84 5.14
CA THR A 20 11.18 5.68 6.00
C THR A 20 10.90 4.42 5.17
N VAL A 21 10.07 4.52 4.14
CA VAL A 21 9.78 3.40 3.22
C VAL A 21 11.04 2.92 2.50
N PHE A 22 11.88 3.85 2.03
CA PHE A 22 13.15 3.49 1.37
C PHE A 22 14.10 2.76 2.33
N ASP A 23 14.25 3.26 3.55
CA ASP A 23 15.14 2.69 4.55
C ASP A 23 14.70 1.26 4.92
N ILE A 24 13.39 1.03 5.10
CA ILE A 24 12.84 -0.31 5.39
C ILE A 24 13.21 -1.31 4.29
N ILE A 25 13.00 -0.95 3.02
CA ILE A 25 13.25 -1.87 1.90
C ILE A 25 14.75 -2.11 1.74
N TRP A 26 15.58 -1.08 1.90
CA TRP A 26 17.02 -1.16 1.66
C TRP A 26 17.78 -1.94 2.73
N ASP A 27 17.36 -1.82 4.00
CA ASP A 27 18.07 -2.44 5.13
C ASP A 27 17.69 -3.91 5.35
N ARG A 28 16.68 -4.42 4.66
CA ARG A 28 16.19 -5.79 4.83
C ARG A 28 16.95 -6.77 3.95
N ALA A 29 17.42 -7.86 4.56
CA ALA A 29 18.01 -8.99 3.83
C ALA A 29 16.96 -9.78 3.02
N ASP A 30 15.73 -9.79 3.50
CA ASP A 30 14.55 -10.35 2.83
C ASP A 30 13.70 -9.20 2.29
N ILE A 31 13.72 -9.03 0.97
CA ILE A 31 13.05 -7.92 0.28
C ILE A 31 11.53 -8.04 0.42
N ASP A 32 10.98 -9.24 0.35
CA ASP A 32 9.53 -9.46 0.40
C ASP A 32 8.98 -9.05 1.78
N ALA A 33 9.71 -9.42 2.83
CA ALA A 33 9.40 -8.96 4.19
C ALA A 33 9.50 -7.43 4.32
N GLY A 34 10.52 -6.81 3.70
CA GLY A 34 10.67 -5.35 3.68
C GLY A 34 9.55 -4.64 2.93
N ILE A 35 9.10 -5.19 1.80
CA ILE A 35 7.95 -4.67 1.04
C ILE A 35 6.68 -4.74 1.90
N GLN A 36 6.41 -5.87 2.54
CA GLN A 36 5.23 -6.05 3.39
C GLN A 36 5.21 -5.04 4.56
N GLU A 37 6.36 -4.81 5.19
CA GLU A 37 6.49 -3.80 6.26
C GLU A 37 6.31 -2.38 5.73
N ALA A 38 6.90 -2.06 4.56
CA ALA A 38 6.79 -0.75 3.96
C ALA A 38 5.34 -0.37 3.62
N ILE A 39 4.57 -1.28 3.02
CA ILE A 39 3.16 -1.01 2.69
C ILE A 39 2.28 -0.88 3.94
N ALA A 40 2.64 -1.56 5.04
CA ALA A 40 1.98 -1.39 6.34
C ALA A 40 2.21 0.02 6.89
N VAL A 41 3.45 0.49 6.90
CA VAL A 41 3.80 1.86 7.35
C VAL A 41 3.07 2.91 6.52
N VAL A 42 2.99 2.73 5.20
CA VAL A 42 2.20 3.62 4.32
C VAL A 42 0.72 3.60 4.70
N GLY A 43 0.14 2.42 4.85
CA GLY A 43 -1.26 2.23 5.20
C GLY A 43 -1.66 2.88 6.51
N GLU A 44 -0.88 2.65 7.55
CA GLU A 44 -1.07 3.21 8.89
C GLU A 44 -0.88 4.74 8.89
N THR A 45 0.21 5.23 8.29
CA THR A 45 0.54 6.67 8.29
C THR A 45 -0.53 7.48 7.55
N LEU A 46 -1.03 6.96 6.43
CA LEU A 46 -2.05 7.64 5.62
C LEU A 46 -3.48 7.36 6.08
N HIS A 47 -3.67 6.49 7.08
CA HIS A 47 -4.97 6.10 7.62
C HIS A 47 -5.94 5.61 6.53
N ILE A 48 -5.42 4.80 5.61
CA ILE A 48 -6.20 4.20 4.51
C ILE A 48 -6.61 2.77 4.85
N SER A 49 -7.64 2.27 4.17
CA SER A 49 -8.18 0.94 4.48
C SER A 49 -7.28 -0.21 4.00
N ARG A 50 -6.54 -0.01 2.91
CA ARG A 50 -5.82 -1.09 2.24
C ARG A 50 -4.74 -0.56 1.30
N VAL A 51 -3.66 -1.31 1.15
CA VAL A 51 -2.60 -1.11 0.15
C VAL A 51 -2.37 -2.42 -0.59
N TYR A 52 -2.19 -2.32 -1.91
CA TYR A 52 -1.85 -3.45 -2.77
C TYR A 52 -0.57 -3.18 -3.55
N ILE A 53 0.17 -4.24 -3.85
CA ILE A 53 1.14 -4.28 -4.93
C ILE A 53 0.69 -5.36 -5.91
N PHE A 54 0.50 -4.96 -7.15
CA PHE A 54 0.20 -5.86 -8.25
C PHE A 54 1.43 -6.07 -9.10
N GLU A 55 1.78 -7.33 -9.33
CA GLU A 55 2.85 -7.72 -10.23
C GLU A 55 2.28 -8.40 -11.47
N ASN A 56 2.81 -8.03 -12.62
CA ASN A 56 2.40 -8.59 -13.89
C ASN A 56 2.99 -9.98 -14.06
N ASN A 57 2.28 -10.86 -14.77
CA ASN A 57 2.89 -12.06 -15.30
C ASN A 57 3.93 -11.72 -16.38
N GLU A 58 4.78 -12.69 -16.73
CA GLU A 58 5.86 -12.51 -17.73
C GLU A 58 5.34 -12.01 -19.09
N GLU A 59 4.13 -12.45 -19.46
CA GLU A 59 3.48 -12.08 -20.73
C GLU A 59 2.80 -10.69 -20.69
N ASN A 60 2.75 -10.03 -19.54
CA ASN A 60 2.03 -8.77 -19.31
C ASN A 60 0.55 -8.81 -19.76
N THR A 61 -0.09 -9.96 -19.62
CA THR A 61 -1.51 -10.18 -19.97
C THR A 61 -2.42 -10.14 -18.74
N HIS A 62 -1.86 -10.46 -17.57
CA HIS A 62 -2.55 -10.52 -16.29
C HIS A 62 -1.68 -9.94 -15.18
N SER A 63 -2.31 -9.54 -14.08
CA SER A 63 -1.63 -9.17 -12.83
C SER A 63 -2.14 -9.97 -11.64
N ASN A 64 -1.26 -10.13 -10.66
CA ASN A 64 -1.52 -10.80 -9.39
C ASN A 64 -1.33 -9.81 -8.26
N ASN A 65 -2.23 -9.81 -7.27
CA ASN A 65 -2.02 -9.09 -6.03
C ASN A 65 -0.98 -9.83 -5.19
N THR A 66 0.29 -9.42 -5.23
CA THR A 66 1.38 -10.17 -4.60
C THR A 66 1.69 -9.71 -3.18
N PHE A 67 1.36 -8.45 -2.85
CA PHE A 67 1.42 -7.94 -1.48
C PHE A 67 0.16 -7.16 -1.14
N GLU A 68 -0.37 -7.42 0.05
CA GLU A 68 -1.53 -6.69 0.58
C GLU A 68 -1.30 -6.34 2.04
N TRP A 69 -1.60 -5.09 2.40
CA TRP A 69 -1.83 -4.70 3.79
C TRP A 69 -3.27 -4.25 3.95
N CYS A 70 -3.94 -4.73 5.00
CA CYS A 70 -5.28 -4.34 5.38
C CYS A 70 -5.26 -3.66 6.75
N GLY A 71 -5.98 -2.56 6.86
CA GLY A 71 -6.26 -1.94 8.15
C GLY A 71 -7.12 -2.84 9.05
N GLU A 72 -7.20 -2.50 10.33
CA GLU A 72 -8.00 -3.25 11.30
C GLU A 72 -9.47 -3.39 10.86
N GLY A 73 -9.99 -4.62 10.89
CA GLY A 73 -11.37 -4.93 10.50
C GLY A 73 -11.64 -4.90 8.99
N ILE A 74 -10.61 -4.74 8.15
CA ILE A 74 -10.75 -4.78 6.69
C ILE A 74 -10.48 -6.21 6.20
N GLU A 75 -11.46 -6.76 5.48
CA GLU A 75 -11.35 -8.10 4.89
C GLU A 75 -10.25 -8.13 3.81
N PRO A 76 -9.31 -9.08 3.85
CA PRO A 76 -8.29 -9.25 2.81
C PRO A 76 -8.88 -9.60 1.45
N GLN A 77 -8.17 -9.25 0.38
CA GLN A 77 -8.52 -9.59 -0.99
C GLN A 77 -7.36 -10.27 -1.74
N ILE A 78 -6.24 -10.57 -1.08
CA ILE A 78 -5.05 -11.20 -1.67
C ILE A 78 -5.40 -12.47 -2.41
N ASP A 79 -6.20 -13.37 -1.84
CA ASP A 79 -6.57 -14.61 -2.52
C ASP A 79 -7.58 -14.41 -3.66
N SER A 80 -8.40 -13.35 -3.58
CA SER A 80 -9.48 -13.09 -4.54
C SER A 80 -9.01 -12.35 -5.79
N LEU A 81 -8.01 -11.47 -5.65
CA LEU A 81 -7.52 -10.59 -6.72
C LEU A 81 -6.27 -11.16 -7.38
N GLN A 82 -6.38 -12.39 -7.86
CA GLN A 82 -5.34 -13.11 -8.60
C GLN A 82 -5.73 -13.24 -10.07
N ASN A 83 -4.72 -13.27 -10.95
CA ASN A 83 -4.87 -13.45 -12.39
C ASN A 83 -5.86 -12.46 -13.04
N MET A 84 -5.74 -11.19 -12.66
CA MET A 84 -6.55 -10.09 -13.18
C MET A 84 -6.13 -9.78 -14.61
N SER A 85 -6.98 -10.08 -15.61
CA SER A 85 -6.69 -9.77 -17.01
C SER A 85 -6.71 -8.27 -17.25
N PHE A 86 -5.75 -7.75 -18.00
CA PHE A 86 -5.78 -6.34 -18.42
C PHE A 86 -6.91 -6.03 -19.40
N GLY A 87 -7.45 -7.06 -20.06
CA GLY A 87 -8.46 -6.92 -21.10
C GLY A 87 -7.94 -6.15 -22.31
N VAL A 88 -8.31 -6.60 -23.50
CA VAL A 88 -8.39 -5.68 -24.64
C VAL A 88 -9.77 -5.03 -24.51
N CYS A 89 -9.83 -3.72 -24.29
CA CYS A 89 -11.09 -2.99 -24.44
C CYS A 89 -11.50 -3.15 -25.92
N LEU A 90 -12.50 -4.01 -26.19
CA LEU A 90 -13.13 -4.16 -27.50
C LEU A 90 -14.31 -3.21 -27.63
#